data_AF-A0A9P7A8I4-F1
#
_entry.id   AF-A0A9P7A8I4-F1
#
_cell.length_a   1.000
_cell.length_b   1.000
_cell.length_c   1.000
_cell.angle_alpha   90.00
_cell.angle_beta   90.00
_cell.angle_gamma   90.00
#
_symmetry.space_group_name_H-M   'P 1'
#
loop_
_entity.id
_entity.type
_entity.pdbx_description
1 polymer ?
#
loop_
_entity_poly.entity_id
_entity_poly.type
_entity_poly.pdbx_seq_one_letter_code
_entity_poly.pdbx_strand_id
1 'polypeptide(L)'
;GPLQAEELELRKGQANDCLEKLRMALGHKAIIYRQYFRSANSTWAGTRSKQEAQRCQLKIDKCVRSYQRARSAMEGLGMDKATLGSLYQPISPTELSIDKEVTEENRFGQGSDRLAWFWRGNNASQGQDDAWIDEFYRVNWLKAKARWNRWQEELRLVRHEMGWTINWFKYHQNEWERRGGQATRPGHQAYAYQQVLMWGRFVEEAEKNF
;
A
#
# COMPACT_ATOMS: atom_id res chain seq x y z
N GLY A 1 -4.53 -16.31 38.76
CA GLY A 1 -5.67 -16.21 39.71
C GLY A 1 -6.72 -15.22 39.21
N PRO A 2 -7.88 -15.06 39.87
CA PRO A 2 -8.95 -14.16 39.41
C PRO A 2 -8.48 -12.70 39.22
N LEU A 3 -7.68 -12.18 40.17
CA LEU A 3 -7.10 -10.83 40.09
C LEU A 3 -6.16 -10.62 38.89
N GLN A 4 -5.47 -11.68 38.45
CA GLN A 4 -4.56 -11.62 37.30
C GLN A 4 -5.34 -11.51 35.99
N ALA A 5 -6.49 -12.18 35.89
CA ALA A 5 -7.35 -12.10 34.72
C ALA A 5 -8.01 -10.71 34.62
N GLU A 6 -8.45 -10.15 35.75
CA GLU A 6 -9.04 -8.80 35.81
C GLU A 6 -8.02 -7.71 35.47
N GLU A 7 -6.81 -7.79 36.02
CA GLU A 7 -5.71 -6.90 35.66
C GLU A 7 -5.35 -7.02 34.16
N LEU A 8 -5.40 -8.22 33.59
CA LEU A 8 -5.16 -8.42 32.16
C LEU A 8 -6.17 -7.68 31.29
N GLU A 9 -7.46 -7.73 31.64
CA GLU A 9 -8.52 -6.98 30.94
C GLU A 9 -8.31 -5.47 31.06
N LEU A 10 -7.94 -4.97 32.23
CA LEU A 10 -7.59 -3.55 32.41
C LEU A 10 -6.43 -3.13 31.50
N ARG A 11 -5.39 -3.97 31.37
CA ARG A 11 -4.26 -3.70 30.48
C ARG A 11 -4.64 -3.73 29.01
N LYS A 12 -5.55 -4.61 28.59
CA LYS A 12 -6.11 -4.60 27.23
C LYS A 12 -6.84 -3.29 26.94
N GLY A 13 -7.70 -2.84 27.86
CA GLY A 13 -8.39 -1.55 27.77
C GLY A 13 -7.39 -0.39 27.66
N GLN A 14 -6.41 -0.34 28.56
CA GLN A 14 -5.35 0.67 28.53
C GLN A 14 -4.58 0.68 27.20
N ALA A 15 -4.25 -0.49 26.66
CA ALA A 15 -3.56 -0.61 25.38
C ALA A 15 -4.41 -0.10 24.22
N ASN A 16 -5.70 -0.47 24.17
CA ASN A 16 -6.63 0.00 23.14
C ASN A 16 -6.82 1.52 23.18
N ASP A 17 -7.03 2.11 24.35
CA ASP A 17 -7.12 3.56 24.53
C ASP A 17 -5.85 4.29 24.05
N CYS A 18 -4.68 3.72 24.32
CA CYS A 18 -3.41 4.28 23.87
C CYS A 18 -3.28 4.24 22.35
N LEU A 19 -3.74 3.15 21.71
CA LEU A 19 -3.74 3.02 20.25
C LEU A 19 -4.73 3.99 19.60
N GLU A 20 -5.91 4.18 20.17
CA GLU A 20 -6.90 5.15 19.68
C GLU A 20 -6.32 6.58 19.73
N LYS A 21 -5.81 7.00 20.90
CA LYS A 21 -5.17 8.31 21.06
C LYS A 21 -3.96 8.50 20.15
N LEU A 22 -3.21 7.43 19.88
CA LEU A 22 -2.10 7.43 18.94
C LEU A 22 -2.57 7.73 17.50
N ARG A 23 -3.63 7.05 17.03
CA ARG A 23 -4.22 7.28 15.70
C ARG A 23 -4.69 8.72 15.56
N MET A 24 -5.42 9.24 16.55
CA MET A 24 -5.88 10.63 16.59
C MET A 24 -4.72 11.63 16.48
N ALA A 25 -3.66 11.43 17.27
CA ALA A 25 -2.51 12.33 17.28
C ALA A 25 -1.72 12.29 15.97
N LEU A 26 -1.57 11.10 15.35
CA LEU A 26 -0.98 10.94 14.03
C LEU A 26 -1.82 11.64 12.95
N GLY A 27 -3.14 11.51 13.05
CA GLY A 27 -4.07 12.14 12.12
C GLY A 27 -4.06 13.65 12.16
N HIS A 28 -4.18 14.22 13.35
CA HIS A 28 -4.05 15.67 13.54
C HIS A 28 -2.70 16.18 13.02
N LYS A 29 -1.62 15.44 13.25
CA LYS A 29 -0.31 15.78 12.71
C LYS A 29 -0.32 15.77 11.18
N ALA A 30 -0.92 14.76 10.54
CA ALA A 30 -1.04 14.69 9.08
C ALA A 30 -1.83 15.87 8.49
N ILE A 31 -2.94 16.27 9.12
CA ILE A 31 -3.73 17.45 8.71
C ILE A 31 -2.88 18.73 8.76
N ILE A 32 -2.16 18.95 9.86
CA ILE A 32 -1.28 20.13 10.01
C ILE A 32 -0.23 20.15 8.90
N TYR A 33 0.37 18.99 8.59
CA TYR A 33 1.32 18.88 7.49
C TYR A 33 0.69 19.22 6.13
N ARG A 34 -0.52 18.71 5.84
CA ARG A 34 -1.23 19.02 4.60
C ARG A 34 -1.62 20.49 4.48
N GLN A 35 -2.18 21.09 5.52
CA GLN A 35 -2.73 22.45 5.49
C GLN A 35 -1.66 23.55 5.51
N TYR A 36 -0.52 23.32 6.17
CA TYR A 36 0.44 24.39 6.42
C TYR A 36 1.78 24.18 5.73
N PHE A 37 2.28 22.95 5.57
CA PHE A 37 3.58 22.74 4.94
C PHE A 37 3.52 22.70 3.41
N ARG A 38 2.32 22.57 2.82
CA ARG A 38 2.12 22.64 1.35
C ARG A 38 1.64 23.99 0.83
N SER A 39 0.94 24.76 1.66
CA SER A 39 0.20 25.95 1.23
C SER A 39 0.57 27.24 1.97
N ALA A 40 1.47 27.21 2.96
CA ALA A 40 1.81 28.43 3.70
C ALA A 40 2.92 29.25 3.02
N ASN A 41 2.58 30.50 2.68
CA ASN A 41 3.50 31.51 2.15
C ASN A 41 4.05 32.47 3.24
N SER A 42 3.82 32.21 4.53
CA SER A 42 4.24 33.13 5.61
C SER A 42 5.01 32.47 6.75
N THR A 43 6.05 33.18 7.21
CA THR A 43 6.98 32.75 8.26
C THR A 43 6.30 32.54 9.63
N TRP A 44 5.28 33.37 9.94
CA TRP A 44 4.52 33.29 11.20
C TRP A 44 3.60 32.07 11.23
N ALA A 45 2.88 31.79 10.14
CA ALA A 45 2.09 30.56 10.01
C ALA A 45 2.97 29.31 10.09
N GLY A 46 4.21 29.38 9.58
CA GLY A 46 5.20 28.32 9.74
C GLY A 46 5.59 28.04 11.20
N THR A 47 5.70 29.07 12.05
CA THR A 47 6.14 28.90 13.44
C THR A 47 5.05 28.28 14.32
N ARG A 48 3.80 28.78 14.23
CA ARG A 48 2.67 28.21 14.97
C ARG A 48 2.40 26.76 14.57
N SER A 49 2.40 26.46 13.27
CA SER A 49 2.16 25.11 12.75
C SER A 49 3.24 24.12 13.17
N LYS A 50 4.52 24.56 13.23
CA LYS A 50 5.61 23.77 13.81
C LYS A 50 5.37 23.46 15.29
N GLN A 51 4.90 24.43 16.07
CA GLN A 51 4.58 24.19 17.49
C GLN A 51 3.41 23.22 17.66
N GLU A 52 2.35 23.33 16.85
CA GLU A 52 1.23 22.38 16.88
C GLU A 52 1.65 20.97 16.44
N ALA A 53 2.48 20.86 15.41
CA ALA A 53 3.07 19.58 15.00
C ALA A 53 3.93 18.96 16.11
N GLN A 54 4.71 19.79 16.83
CA GLN A 54 5.50 19.35 17.98
C GLN A 54 4.62 18.87 19.13
N ARG A 55 3.52 19.57 19.43
CA ARG A 55 2.53 19.13 20.43
C ARG A 55 1.93 17.77 20.06
N CYS A 56 1.63 17.54 18.78
CA CYS A 56 1.18 16.24 18.30
C CYS A 56 2.26 15.17 18.47
N GLN A 57 3.53 15.47 18.17
CA GLN A 57 4.64 14.55 18.40
C GLN A 57 4.75 14.14 19.87
N LEU A 58 4.67 15.09 20.81
CA LEU A 58 4.71 14.79 22.24
C LEU A 58 3.56 13.88 22.68
N LYS A 59 2.35 14.07 22.11
CA LYS A 59 1.20 13.18 22.35
C LYS A 59 1.45 11.78 21.80
N ILE A 60 2.01 11.66 20.59
CA ILE A 60 2.40 10.38 19.99
C ILE A 60 3.37 9.65 20.91
N ASP A 61 4.46 10.29 21.32
CA ASP A 61 5.49 9.67 22.16
C ASP A 61 4.92 9.21 23.51
N LYS A 62 4.01 9.99 24.10
CA LYS A 62 3.32 9.63 25.34
C LYS A 62 2.43 8.41 25.17
N CYS A 63 1.68 8.32 24.07
CA CYS A 63 0.80 7.18 23.79
C CYS A 63 1.62 5.92 23.54
N VAL A 64 2.71 6.01 22.77
CA VAL A 64 3.62 4.90 22.50
C VAL A 64 4.24 4.35 23.78
N ARG A 65 4.76 5.22 24.66
CA ARG A 65 5.32 4.79 25.96
C ARG A 65 4.28 4.10 26.84
N SER A 66 3.07 4.67 26.91
CA SER A 66 1.98 4.10 27.71
C SER A 66 1.54 2.74 27.17
N TYR A 67 1.45 2.61 25.84
CA TYR A 67 1.14 1.36 25.15
C TYR A 67 2.20 0.28 25.41
N GLN A 68 3.48 0.60 25.24
CA GLN A 68 4.58 -0.34 25.47
C GLN A 68 4.62 -0.83 26.91
N ARG A 69 4.31 0.04 27.88
CA ARG A 69 4.18 -0.33 29.30
C ARG A 69 3.01 -1.29 29.51
N ALA A 70 1.83 -1.00 28.95
CA ALA A 70 0.67 -1.89 29.03
C ALA A 70 0.96 -3.25 28.39
N ARG A 71 1.60 -3.27 27.22
CA ARG A 71 2.01 -4.49 26.52
C ARG A 71 2.98 -5.34 27.35
N SER A 72 3.99 -4.72 27.95
CA SER A 72 4.96 -5.43 28.80
C SER A 72 4.28 -6.03 30.03
N ALA A 73 3.30 -5.32 30.61
CA ALA A 73 2.50 -5.87 31.70
C ALA A 73 1.64 -7.06 31.24
N MET A 74 0.99 -6.97 30.07
CA MET A 74 0.23 -8.09 29.49
C MET A 74 1.11 -9.33 29.26
N GLU A 75 2.35 -9.14 28.79
CA GLU A 75 3.33 -10.21 28.63
C GLU A 75 3.73 -10.84 29.98
N GLY A 76 3.97 -10.01 31.01
CA GLY A 76 4.27 -10.48 32.36
C GLY A 76 3.11 -11.19 33.06
N LEU A 77 1.86 -10.84 32.72
CA LEU A 77 0.65 -11.48 33.24
C LEU A 77 0.33 -12.81 32.55
N GLY A 78 1.15 -13.26 31.59
CA GLY A 78 1.00 -14.55 30.93
C GLY A 78 0.02 -14.55 29.75
N MET A 79 -0.17 -13.42 29.07
CA MET A 79 -0.92 -13.38 27.81
C MET A 79 -0.28 -14.31 26.77
N ASP A 80 -1.12 -15.01 26.02
CA ASP A 80 -0.67 -15.84 24.91
C ASP A 80 0.15 -15.02 23.88
N LYS A 81 1.29 -15.59 23.49
CA LYS A 81 2.24 -14.97 22.55
C LYS A 81 1.62 -14.79 21.17
N ALA A 82 0.72 -15.68 20.73
CA ALA A 82 0.05 -15.52 19.45
C ALA A 82 -0.90 -14.31 19.46
N THR A 83 -1.64 -14.13 20.56
CA THR A 83 -2.50 -12.96 20.80
C THR A 83 -1.69 -11.66 20.84
N LEU A 84 -0.55 -11.64 21.56
CA LEU A 84 0.37 -10.50 21.58
C LEU A 84 0.94 -10.20 20.18
N GLY A 85 1.35 -11.22 19.43
CA GLY A 85 1.93 -11.07 18.09
C GLY A 85 0.92 -10.64 17.02
N SER A 86 -0.35 -10.99 17.20
CA SER A 86 -1.41 -10.63 16.24
C SER A 86 -2.03 -9.27 16.55
N LEU A 87 -2.50 -9.06 17.80
CA LEU A 87 -3.33 -7.91 18.18
C LEU A 87 -2.54 -6.78 18.86
N TYR A 88 -1.48 -7.10 19.58
CA TYR A 88 -0.71 -6.14 20.38
C TYR A 88 0.77 -6.13 19.99
N GLN A 89 1.02 -5.84 18.71
CA GLN A 89 2.36 -5.82 18.14
C GLN A 89 3.21 -4.68 18.71
N PRO A 90 4.54 -4.85 18.83
CA PRO A 90 5.41 -3.73 19.17
C PRO A 90 5.30 -2.62 18.12
N ILE A 91 5.28 -1.36 18.57
CA ILE A 91 5.25 -0.20 17.67
C ILE A 91 6.69 0.14 17.29
N SER A 92 7.01 0.10 15.99
CA SER A 92 8.30 0.54 15.48
C SER A 92 8.32 2.06 15.25
N PRO A 93 9.44 2.77 15.50
CA PRO A 93 9.57 4.18 15.15
C PRO A 93 9.33 4.47 13.66
N THR A 94 9.63 3.52 12.77
CA THR A 94 9.40 3.67 11.32
C THR A 94 7.93 3.74 10.96
N GLU A 95 7.06 3.12 11.77
CA GLU A 95 5.61 3.10 11.59
C GLU A 95 4.92 4.36 12.14
N LEU A 96 5.64 5.16 12.93
CA LEU A 96 5.17 6.44 13.48
C LEU A 96 5.41 7.62 12.53
N SER A 97 6.03 7.38 11.37
CA SER A 97 6.11 8.38 10.33
C SER A 97 4.69 8.80 9.95
N ILE A 98 4.51 10.11 9.70
CA ILE A 98 3.26 10.61 9.12
C ILE A 98 3.04 9.82 7.85
N ASP A 99 1.85 9.23 7.76
CA ASP A 99 1.49 8.42 6.63
C ASP A 99 1.56 9.27 5.36
N LYS A 100 2.56 8.96 4.55
CA LYS A 100 2.79 9.66 3.29
C LYS A 100 1.62 9.43 2.34
N GLU A 101 0.82 8.37 2.53
CA GLU A 101 -0.42 8.17 1.78
C GLU A 101 -1.46 9.26 2.07
N VAL A 102 -1.49 9.83 3.29
CA VAL A 102 -2.40 10.91 3.67
C VAL A 102 -1.90 12.26 3.20
N THR A 103 -0.58 12.47 3.26
CA THR A 103 0.00 13.75 2.86
C THR A 103 0.20 13.84 1.35
N GLU A 104 0.54 12.76 0.64
CA GLU A 104 0.87 12.72 -0.79
C GLU A 104 -0.10 11.83 -1.60
N GLU A 105 -1.17 12.46 -2.08
CA GLU A 105 -2.26 11.80 -2.83
C GLU A 105 -1.79 11.08 -4.11
N ASN A 106 -0.75 11.60 -4.78
CA ASN A 106 -0.25 11.11 -6.09
C ASN A 106 1.21 10.58 -6.06
N ARG A 107 1.69 10.05 -4.92
CA ARG A 107 3.08 9.55 -4.83
C ARG A 107 3.30 8.33 -5.73
N PHE A 108 4.33 8.35 -6.58
CA PHE A 108 4.80 7.17 -7.31
C PHE A 108 5.45 6.16 -6.33
N GLY A 109 5.30 4.84 -6.59
CA GLY A 109 5.97 3.79 -5.81
C GLY A 109 5.20 3.25 -4.60
N GLN A 110 3.87 3.47 -4.52
CA GLN A 110 3.01 3.01 -3.42
C GLN A 110 2.77 1.47 -3.38
N GLY A 111 3.38 0.69 -4.28
CA GLY A 111 3.07 -0.74 -4.46
C GLY A 111 3.35 -1.62 -3.25
N SER A 112 4.24 -1.20 -2.33
CA SER A 112 4.64 -1.98 -1.16
C SER A 112 4.38 -1.29 0.18
N ASP A 113 3.79 -0.09 0.20
CA ASP A 113 3.60 0.66 1.44
C ASP A 113 2.44 0.03 2.23
N ARG A 114 2.78 -0.82 3.20
CA ARG A 114 1.82 -1.49 4.04
C ARG A 114 1.51 -0.59 5.23
N LEU A 115 0.29 -0.03 5.26
CA LEU A 115 -0.21 0.80 6.36
C LEU A 115 0.11 0.17 7.72
N ALA A 116 0.64 0.92 8.70
CA ALA A 116 1.10 0.36 9.97
C ALA A 116 0.04 -0.51 10.67
N TRP A 117 0.47 -1.54 11.41
CA TRP A 117 -0.44 -2.57 11.93
C TRP A 117 -1.57 -2.02 12.81
N PHE A 118 -1.29 -0.96 13.58
CA PHE A 118 -2.26 -0.36 14.46
C PHE A 118 -3.39 0.34 13.72
N TRP A 119 -3.27 0.61 12.42
CA TRP A 119 -4.37 1.05 11.57
C TRP A 119 -5.21 -0.10 10.99
N ARG A 120 -4.70 -1.33 10.99
CA ARG A 120 -5.37 -2.48 10.34
C ARG A 120 -6.28 -3.27 11.29
N GLY A 121 -6.19 -3.02 12.59
CA GLY A 121 -6.93 -3.78 13.61
C GLY A 121 -8.38 -3.31 13.76
N ASN A 122 -9.32 -4.28 13.81
CA ASN A 122 -10.75 -4.10 14.13
C ASN A 122 -11.02 -3.60 15.57
N ASN A 123 -10.01 -3.06 16.25
CA ASN A 123 -10.16 -2.44 17.57
C ASN A 123 -10.54 -0.96 17.41
N ALA A 124 -11.32 -0.63 16.38
CA ALA A 124 -12.13 0.58 16.40
C ALA A 124 -13.21 0.31 17.44
N SER A 125 -12.88 0.60 18.69
CA SER A 125 -13.86 0.83 19.75
C SER A 125 -15.00 1.65 19.14
N GLN A 126 -16.25 1.30 19.46
CA GLN A 126 -17.41 2.17 19.30
C GLN A 126 -17.26 3.40 20.22
N GLY A 127 -16.21 4.18 20.00
CA GLY A 127 -15.77 5.31 20.81
C GLY A 127 -15.61 6.50 19.89
N GLN A 128 -16.49 7.48 20.12
CA GLN A 128 -16.54 8.84 19.57
C GLN A 128 -16.23 8.97 18.07
N ASP A 129 -17.28 9.18 17.26
CA ASP A 129 -17.25 9.56 15.84
C ASP A 129 -16.22 10.69 15.58
N ASP A 130 -14.96 10.33 15.33
CA ASP A 130 -13.99 11.27 14.78
C ASP A 130 -14.05 11.17 13.26
N ALA A 131 -14.75 12.14 12.68
CA ALA A 131 -14.90 12.31 11.24
C ALA A 131 -13.56 12.24 10.49
N TRP A 132 -12.44 12.59 11.12
CA TRP A 132 -11.12 12.44 10.50
C TRP A 132 -10.68 10.98 10.36
N ILE A 133 -10.83 10.15 11.40
CA ILE A 133 -10.47 8.73 11.35
C ILE A 133 -11.34 8.00 10.31
N ASP A 134 -12.64 8.31 10.27
CA ASP A 134 -13.56 7.74 9.28
C ASP A 134 -13.17 8.13 7.86
N GLU A 135 -12.85 9.40 7.63
CA GLU A 135 -12.39 9.89 6.34
C GLU A 135 -11.06 9.23 5.94
N PHE A 136 -10.14 9.04 6.87
CA PHE A 136 -8.88 8.33 6.65
C PHE A 136 -9.13 6.88 6.21
N TYR A 137 -9.99 6.13 6.91
CA TYR A 137 -10.32 4.77 6.53
C TYR A 137 -11.04 4.70 5.18
N ARG A 138 -11.98 5.62 4.92
CA ARG A 138 -12.70 5.71 3.65
C ARG A 138 -11.76 5.95 2.48
N VAL A 139 -10.83 6.91 2.59
CA VAL A 139 -9.84 7.22 1.55
C VAL A 139 -8.90 6.05 1.32
N ASN A 140 -8.39 5.43 2.37
CA ASN A 140 -7.48 4.29 2.25
C ASN A 140 -8.17 3.07 1.63
N TRP A 141 -9.43 2.80 1.98
CA TRP A 141 -10.22 1.76 1.34
C TRP A 141 -10.45 2.04 -0.15
N LEU A 142 -10.82 3.28 -0.51
CA LEU A 142 -11.01 3.67 -1.91
C LEU A 142 -9.73 3.49 -2.74
N LYS A 143 -8.56 3.85 -2.18
CA LYS A 143 -7.26 3.65 -2.83
C LYS A 143 -6.94 2.17 -3.00
N ALA A 144 -7.11 1.36 -1.96
CA ALA A 144 -6.89 -0.08 -2.03
C ALA A 144 -7.78 -0.74 -3.07
N LYS A 145 -9.07 -0.36 -3.13
CA LYS A 145 -10.03 -0.80 -4.14
C LYS A 145 -9.61 -0.38 -5.55
N ALA A 146 -9.19 0.87 -5.74
CA ALA A 146 -8.71 1.36 -7.04
C ALA A 146 -7.47 0.61 -7.52
N ARG A 147 -6.52 0.31 -6.62
CA ARG A 147 -5.34 -0.52 -6.93
C ARG A 147 -5.73 -1.93 -7.33
N TRP A 148 -6.66 -2.55 -6.59
CA TRP A 148 -7.16 -3.89 -6.91
C TRP A 148 -7.87 -3.93 -8.27
N ASN A 149 -8.74 -2.95 -8.55
CA ASN A 149 -9.41 -2.83 -9.84
C ASN A 149 -8.41 -2.69 -10.99
N ARG A 150 -7.40 -1.82 -10.84
CA ARG A 150 -6.34 -1.64 -11.84
C ARG A 150 -5.56 -2.93 -12.06
N TRP A 151 -5.15 -3.61 -10.99
CA TRP A 151 -4.43 -4.87 -11.10
C TRP A 151 -5.27 -5.94 -11.82
N GLN A 152 -6.57 -6.02 -11.55
CA GLN A 152 -7.49 -6.91 -12.26
C GLN A 152 -7.60 -6.56 -13.75
N GLU A 153 -7.67 -5.28 -14.09
CA GLU A 153 -7.69 -4.79 -15.46
C GLU A 153 -6.38 -5.11 -16.19
N GLU A 154 -5.23 -4.78 -15.60
CA GLU A 154 -3.89 -5.08 -16.12
C GLU A 154 -3.70 -6.58 -16.34
N LEU A 155 -4.12 -7.43 -15.39
CA LEU A 155 -4.05 -8.88 -15.54
C LEU A 155 -4.86 -9.36 -16.77
N ARG A 156 -6.04 -8.78 -16.99
CA ARG A 156 -6.86 -9.10 -18.17
C ARG A 156 -6.22 -8.59 -19.46
N LEU A 157 -5.69 -7.37 -19.45
CA LEU A 157 -5.02 -6.76 -20.60
C LEU A 157 -3.78 -7.56 -21.00
N VAL A 158 -2.90 -7.89 -20.05
CA VAL A 158 -1.67 -8.65 -20.31
C VAL A 158 -1.98 -10.01 -20.94
N ARG A 159 -3.03 -10.71 -20.48
CA ARG A 159 -3.47 -11.98 -21.10
C ARG A 159 -3.91 -11.79 -22.55
N HIS A 160 -4.63 -10.70 -22.85
CA HIS A 160 -5.02 -10.39 -24.23
C HIS A 160 -3.83 -9.96 -25.06
N GLU A 161 -2.91 -9.15 -24.53
CA GLU A 161 -1.69 -8.69 -25.20
C GLU A 161 -0.76 -9.85 -25.57
N MET A 162 -0.61 -10.85 -24.69
CA MET A 162 0.12 -12.08 -25.00
C MET A 162 -0.46 -12.78 -26.23
N GLY A 163 -1.79 -12.98 -26.26
CA GLY A 163 -2.49 -13.58 -27.39
C GLY A 163 -2.41 -12.73 -28.67
N TRP A 164 -2.57 -11.41 -28.56
CA TRP A 164 -2.44 -10.49 -29.69
C TRP A 164 -1.03 -10.45 -30.25
N THR A 165 -0.01 -10.55 -29.40
CA THR A 165 1.40 -10.60 -29.81
C THR A 165 1.68 -11.84 -30.66
N ILE A 166 1.22 -13.02 -30.22
CA ILE A 166 1.33 -14.26 -31.01
C ILE A 166 0.61 -14.12 -32.35
N ASN A 167 -0.63 -13.62 -32.34
CA ASN A 167 -1.41 -13.43 -33.56
C ASN A 167 -0.76 -12.44 -34.53
N TRP A 168 -0.14 -11.39 -34.00
CA TRP A 168 0.59 -10.40 -34.79
C TRP A 168 1.84 -11.00 -35.44
N PHE A 169 2.60 -11.84 -34.73
CA PHE A 169 3.72 -12.59 -35.30
C PHE A 169 3.26 -13.56 -36.40
N LYS A 170 2.19 -14.32 -36.16
CA LYS A 170 1.59 -15.22 -37.18
C LYS A 170 1.14 -14.46 -38.42
N TYR A 171 0.50 -13.30 -38.22
CA TYR A 171 0.09 -12.43 -39.31
C TYR A 171 1.29 -12.00 -40.16
N HIS A 172 2.37 -11.53 -39.54
CA HIS A 172 3.58 -11.15 -40.28
C HIS A 172 4.24 -12.32 -40.98
N GLN A 173 4.32 -13.49 -40.34
CA GLN A 173 4.83 -14.70 -40.96
C GLN A 173 4.07 -15.03 -42.26
N ASN A 174 2.74 -15.06 -42.19
CA ASN A 174 1.88 -15.34 -43.34
C ASN A 174 2.00 -14.26 -44.44
N GLU A 175 2.11 -12.99 -44.04
CA GLU A 175 2.27 -11.89 -44.99
C GLU A 175 3.62 -11.96 -45.73
N TRP A 176 4.70 -12.34 -45.05
CA TRP A 176 5.99 -12.56 -45.69
C TRP A 176 5.99 -13.80 -46.58
N GLU A 177 5.29 -14.86 -46.21
CA GLU A 177 5.10 -16.06 -47.05
C GLU A 177 4.37 -15.72 -48.34
N ARG A 178 3.27 -14.95 -48.23
CA ARG A 178 2.51 -14.42 -49.38
C ARG A 178 3.39 -13.57 -50.30
N ARG A 179 4.20 -12.68 -49.73
CA ARG A 179 5.15 -11.84 -50.49
C ARG A 179 6.22 -12.67 -51.19
N GLY A 180 6.73 -13.72 -50.54
CA GLY A 180 7.68 -14.67 -51.12
C GLY A 180 7.09 -15.37 -52.34
N GLY A 181 5.86 -15.87 -52.24
CA GLY A 181 5.16 -16.53 -53.36
C GLY A 181 4.86 -15.60 -54.54
N GLN A 182 4.73 -14.29 -54.31
CA GLN A 182 4.48 -13.28 -55.35
C GLN A 182 5.76 -12.65 -55.93
N ALA A 183 6.91 -12.87 -55.30
CA ALA A 183 8.16 -12.25 -55.71
C ALA A 183 8.70 -12.90 -56.99
N THR A 184 9.01 -12.07 -57.99
CA THR A 184 9.56 -12.54 -59.29
C THR A 184 11.08 -12.71 -59.26
N ARG A 185 11.78 -11.99 -58.38
CA ARG A 185 13.24 -12.00 -58.29
C ARG A 185 13.72 -13.00 -57.24
N PRO A 186 14.72 -13.85 -57.53
CA PRO A 186 15.25 -14.83 -56.58
C PRO A 186 15.73 -14.21 -55.25
N GLY A 187 16.36 -13.04 -55.30
CA GLY A 187 16.82 -12.35 -54.09
C GLY A 187 15.67 -11.87 -53.19
N HIS A 188 14.55 -11.43 -53.76
CA HIS A 188 13.37 -11.03 -53.00
C HIS A 188 12.67 -12.25 -52.37
N GLN A 189 12.64 -13.38 -53.08
CA GLN A 189 12.14 -14.64 -52.54
C GLN A 189 12.98 -15.10 -51.35
N ALA A 190 14.31 -15.14 -51.51
CA ALA A 190 15.23 -15.54 -50.44
C ALA A 190 15.07 -14.68 -49.18
N TYR A 191 14.97 -13.36 -49.35
CA TYR A 191 14.75 -12.45 -48.22
C TYR A 191 13.38 -12.66 -47.55
N ALA A 192 12.32 -12.84 -48.34
CA ALA A 192 10.98 -13.11 -47.80
C ALA A 192 10.97 -14.41 -46.98
N TYR A 193 11.61 -15.49 -47.47
CA TYR A 193 11.73 -16.73 -46.70
C TYR A 193 12.54 -16.57 -45.41
N GLN A 194 13.60 -15.75 -45.43
CA GLN A 194 14.33 -15.42 -44.21
C GLN A 194 13.44 -14.72 -43.17
N GLN A 195 12.57 -13.80 -43.62
CA GLN A 195 11.60 -13.14 -42.74
C GLN A 195 10.56 -14.12 -42.19
N VAL A 196 10.03 -15.04 -43.02
CA VAL A 196 9.11 -16.10 -42.56
C VAL A 196 9.72 -16.90 -41.42
N LEU A 197 10.99 -17.33 -41.56
CA LEU A 197 11.68 -18.10 -40.52
C LEU A 197 11.89 -17.27 -39.24
N MET A 198 12.23 -15.99 -39.36
CA MET A 198 12.38 -15.10 -38.20
C MET A 198 11.07 -14.93 -37.44
N TRP A 199 9.98 -14.60 -38.14
CA TRP A 199 8.67 -14.45 -37.52
C TRP A 199 8.15 -15.76 -36.94
N GLY A 200 8.42 -16.90 -37.59
CA GLY A 200 8.12 -18.23 -37.06
C GLY A 200 8.81 -18.50 -35.72
N ARG A 201 10.09 -18.12 -35.58
CA ARG A 201 10.80 -18.23 -34.29
C ARG A 201 10.17 -17.39 -33.19
N PHE A 202 9.73 -16.16 -33.51
CA PHE A 202 9.03 -15.33 -32.54
C PHE A 202 7.67 -15.92 -32.11
N VAL A 203 6.95 -16.59 -33.02
CA VAL A 203 5.74 -17.34 -32.68
C VAL A 203 6.06 -18.48 -31.71
N GLU A 204 7.04 -19.33 -32.04
CA GLU A 204 7.45 -20.46 -31.21
C GLU A 204 7.91 -20.02 -29.81
N GLU A 205 8.69 -18.95 -29.73
CA GLU A 205 9.19 -18.41 -28.46
C GLU A 205 8.05 -17.79 -27.63
N ALA A 206 7.13 -17.06 -28.26
CA ALA A 206 5.99 -16.46 -27.58
C ALA A 206 4.99 -17.52 -27.08
N GLU A 207 4.68 -18.55 -27.87
CA GLU A 207 3.80 -19.65 -27.46
C GLU A 207 4.38 -20.49 -26.31
N LYS A 208 5.71 -20.51 -26.16
CA LYS A 208 6.39 -21.22 -25.08
C LYS A 208 6.47 -20.40 -23.79
N ASN A 209 6.66 -19.08 -23.91
CA ASN A 209 6.98 -18.21 -22.77
C ASN A 209 5.77 -17.45 -22.20
N PHE A 210 4.67 -17.32 -22.95
CA PHE A 210 3.42 -16.71 -22.48
C PHE A 210 2.47 -17.76 -21.91
#